data_AF-A0A7S4EA31-F1
#
_entry.id   AF-A0A7S4EA31-F1
#
_cell.length_a   1.000
_cell.length_b   1.000
_cell.length_c   1.000
_cell.angle_alpha   90.00
_cell.angle_beta   90.00
_cell.angle_gamma   90.00
#
_symmetry.space_group_name_H-M   'P 1'
#
loop_
_entity.id
_entity.type
_entity.pdbx_description
1 polymer ?
#
loop_
_entity_poly.entity_id
_entity_poly.type
_entity_poly.pdbx_seq_one_letter_code
_entity_poly.pdbx_strand_id
1 'polypeptide(L)'
;MASTRCHVASTPSTRPHESLRVSRRVRFTQELCALGRKHKNLHLKLSAHFRVSSQEAPHSDLQPRFDAAVDAFGADRLMWGSDFPFVQLNGGQKASLEAVRGFSRNLPKAAQDALLGGTARRLFRLP
;
A
#
# COMPACT_ATOMS: atom_id res chain seq x y z
N MET A 1 -50.10 8.96 -15.49
CA MET A 1 -49.77 9.34 -14.11
C MET A 1 -48.26 9.25 -13.95
N ALA A 2 -47.57 10.39 -13.92
CA ALA A 2 -46.12 10.46 -13.87
C ALA A 2 -45.61 10.45 -12.43
N SER A 3 -44.59 9.60 -12.23
CA SER A 3 -43.53 9.56 -11.22
C SER A 3 -43.37 10.76 -10.29
N THR A 4 -43.00 10.51 -9.01
CA THR A 4 -41.71 10.96 -8.45
C THR A 4 -41.43 10.22 -7.12
N ARG A 5 -40.40 9.37 -7.10
CA ARG A 5 -39.73 8.94 -5.85
C ARG A 5 -38.72 10.01 -5.48
N CYS A 6 -38.87 10.63 -4.30
CA CYS A 6 -37.81 11.45 -3.71
C CYS A 6 -36.59 10.56 -3.40
N HIS A 7 -35.51 10.73 -4.17
CA HIS A 7 -34.18 10.34 -3.73
C HIS A 7 -33.66 11.42 -2.79
N VAL A 8 -33.54 11.11 -1.50
CA VAL A 8 -32.68 11.88 -0.60
C VAL A 8 -31.25 11.42 -0.88
N ALA A 9 -30.50 12.24 -1.62
CA ALA A 9 -29.07 12.07 -1.79
C ALA A 9 -28.40 12.27 -0.42
N SER A 10 -27.81 11.21 0.13
CA SER A 10 -26.93 11.29 1.29
C SER A 10 -25.61 11.91 0.85
N THR A 11 -25.40 13.18 1.21
CA THR A 11 -24.10 13.84 1.09
C THR A 11 -23.08 13.13 1.99
N PRO A 12 -21.88 12.77 1.51
CA PRO A 12 -20.84 12.24 2.37
C PRO A 12 -20.36 13.37 3.29
N SER A 13 -20.76 13.31 4.56
CA SER A 13 -20.23 14.20 5.60
C SER A 13 -18.78 13.78 5.92
N THR A 14 -17.81 14.34 5.20
CA THR A 14 -16.40 14.19 5.59
C THR A 14 -16.16 15.07 6.81
N ARG A 15 -16.05 14.44 7.99
CA ARG A 15 -15.77 15.16 9.24
C ARG A 15 -14.41 15.90 9.11
N PRO A 16 -14.26 17.13 9.63
CA PRO A 16 -13.04 17.93 9.48
C PRO A 16 -11.74 17.23 9.91
N HIS A 17 -11.81 16.32 10.88
CA HIS A 17 -10.67 15.52 11.31
C HIS A 17 -10.22 14.48 10.28
N GLU A 18 -11.14 14.00 9.44
CA GLU A 18 -10.87 13.00 8.42
C GLU A 18 -10.14 13.62 7.22
N SER A 19 -10.57 14.79 6.78
CA SER A 19 -9.89 15.54 5.72
C SER A 19 -8.45 15.92 6.10
N LEU A 20 -8.22 16.35 7.35
CA LEU A 20 -6.87 16.63 7.86
C LEU A 20 -5.98 15.37 7.89
N ARG A 21 -6.52 14.20 8.27
CA ARG A 21 -5.78 12.93 8.28
C ARG A 21 -5.44 12.46 6.86
N VAL A 22 -6.39 12.58 5.93
CA VAL A 22 -6.17 12.26 4.51
C VAL A 22 -5.07 13.15 3.92
N SER A 23 -5.15 14.47 4.11
CA SER A 23 -4.15 15.43 3.66
C SER A 23 -2.75 15.13 4.22
N ARG A 24 -2.64 14.73 5.49
CA ARG A 24 -1.37 14.30 6.09
C ARG A 24 -0.83 13.02 5.45
N ARG A 25 -1.67 12.02 5.18
CA ARG A 25 -1.26 10.75 4.53
C ARG A 25 -0.77 10.98 3.10
N VAL A 26 -1.45 11.84 2.35
CA VAL A 26 -1.04 12.23 0.98
C VAL A 26 0.33 12.89 1.01
N ARG A 27 0.52 13.91 1.87
CA ARG A 27 1.80 14.61 2.03
C ARG A 27 2.93 13.66 2.41
N PHE A 28 2.69 12.80 3.41
CA PHE A 28 3.67 11.80 3.83
C PHE A 28 4.11 10.88 2.69
N THR A 29 3.16 10.42 1.86
CA THR A 29 3.48 9.55 0.71
C THR A 29 4.37 10.29 -0.30
N GLN A 30 4.08 11.56 -0.58
CA GLN A 30 4.88 12.39 -1.49
C GLN A 30 6.30 12.62 -0.97
N GLU A 31 6.45 12.97 0.32
CA GLU A 31 7.75 13.18 0.96
C GLU A 31 8.59 11.90 0.98
N LEU A 32 7.96 10.76 1.30
CA LEU A 32 8.61 9.44 1.25
C LEU A 32 9.08 9.10 -0.16
N CYS A 33 8.27 9.37 -1.18
CA CYS A 33 8.65 9.16 -2.58
C CYS A 33 9.80 10.09 -2.99
N ALA A 34 9.80 11.35 -2.54
CA ALA A 34 10.89 12.29 -2.81
C ALA A 34 12.22 11.79 -2.23
N LEU A 35 12.21 11.24 -1.00
CA LEU A 35 13.37 10.59 -0.40
C LEU A 35 13.84 9.37 -1.22
N GLY A 36 12.91 8.53 -1.67
CA GLY A 36 13.20 7.35 -2.49
C GLY A 36 13.86 7.66 -3.83
N ARG A 37 13.42 8.75 -4.48
CA ARG A 37 14.03 9.25 -5.73
C ARG A 37 15.44 9.80 -5.49
N LYS A 38 15.60 10.61 -4.43
CA LYS A 38 16.84 11.31 -4.10
C LYS A 38 17.95 10.37 -3.62
N HIS A 39 17.62 9.40 -2.78
CA HIS A 39 18.61 8.56 -2.10
C HIS A 39 18.50 7.10 -2.58
N LYS A 40 19.52 6.65 -3.32
CA LYS A 40 19.53 5.29 -3.91
C LYS A 40 19.81 4.17 -2.90
N ASN A 41 20.34 4.51 -1.72
CA ASN A 41 20.57 3.55 -0.64
C ASN A 41 19.35 3.31 0.26
N LEU A 42 18.26 4.07 0.08
CA LEU A 42 17.02 3.85 0.83
C LEU A 42 16.20 2.71 0.23
N HIS A 43 15.69 1.86 1.13
CA HIS A 43 14.79 0.75 0.82
C HIS A 43 13.47 0.95 1.57
N LEU A 44 12.37 0.49 0.98
CA LEU A 44 11.04 0.62 1.57
C LEU A 44 10.44 -0.77 1.83
N LYS A 45 9.99 -0.97 3.07
CA LYS A 45 9.29 -2.18 3.48
C LYS A 45 7.78 -1.96 3.42
N LEU A 46 7.11 -2.70 2.54
CA LEU A 46 5.66 -2.75 2.40
C LEU A 46 5.10 -3.75 3.42
N SER A 47 4.60 -3.24 4.53
CA SER A 47 4.09 -4.05 5.65
C SER A 47 2.89 -3.39 6.31
N ALA A 48 2.16 -4.18 7.11
CA ALA A 48 1.04 -3.69 7.91
C ALA A 48 -0.05 -2.95 7.11
N HIS A 49 -0.40 -3.42 5.91
CA HIS A 49 -1.41 -2.80 5.04
C HIS A 49 -2.73 -2.50 5.75
N PHE A 50 -3.18 -3.42 6.62
CA PHE A 50 -4.37 -3.28 7.46
C PHE A 50 -4.37 -2.06 8.39
N ARG A 51 -3.20 -1.48 8.72
CA ARG A 51 -3.10 -0.27 9.56
C ARG A 51 -3.29 1.03 8.78
N VAL A 52 -3.07 0.99 7.47
CA VAL A 52 -2.97 2.19 6.62
C VAL A 52 -4.04 2.26 5.53
N SER A 53 -4.66 1.12 5.21
CA SER A 53 -5.82 1.01 4.34
C SER A 53 -7.08 1.49 5.06
N SER A 54 -8.03 1.99 4.29
CA SER A 54 -9.41 2.24 4.71
C SER A 54 -10.38 1.15 4.22
N GLN A 55 -9.87 0.08 3.60
CA GLN A 55 -10.65 -1.05 3.10
C GLN A 55 -10.19 -2.35 3.76
N GLU A 56 -11.09 -3.33 3.79
CA GLU A 56 -10.73 -4.70 4.14
C GLU A 56 -9.75 -5.31 3.13
N ALA A 57 -9.15 -6.44 3.48
CA ALA A 57 -8.29 -7.19 2.54
C ALA A 57 -9.04 -7.44 1.22
N PRO A 58 -8.42 -7.20 0.04
CA PRO A 58 -6.97 -7.07 -0.17
C PRO A 58 -6.42 -5.64 -0.12
N HIS A 59 -7.13 -4.67 0.49
CA HIS A 59 -6.67 -3.28 0.65
C HIS A 59 -6.43 -2.55 -0.69
N SER A 60 -7.39 -2.66 -1.62
CA SER A 60 -7.24 -2.16 -2.99
C SER A 60 -7.04 -0.64 -3.10
N ASP A 61 -7.45 0.11 -2.09
CA ASP A 61 -7.19 1.54 -1.94
C ASP A 61 -5.68 1.90 -1.82
N LEU A 62 -4.82 0.91 -1.56
CA LEU A 62 -3.38 1.11 -1.48
C LEU A 62 -2.66 0.99 -2.83
N GLN A 63 -3.31 0.53 -3.90
CA GLN A 63 -2.68 0.40 -5.23
C GLN A 63 -1.98 1.70 -5.69
N PRO A 64 -2.59 2.90 -5.59
CA PRO A 64 -1.91 4.13 -6.02
C PRO A 64 -0.65 4.45 -5.21
N ARG A 65 -0.61 4.06 -3.93
CA ARG A 65 0.58 4.23 -3.08
C ARG A 65 1.66 3.22 -3.43
N PHE A 66 1.27 1.99 -3.77
CA PHE A 66 2.17 0.97 -4.28
C PHE A 66 2.83 1.43 -5.59
N ASP A 67 2.04 1.90 -6.55
CA ASP A 67 2.52 2.38 -7.84
C ASP A 67 3.49 3.55 -7.67
N ALA A 68 3.15 4.51 -6.80
CA ALA A 68 4.04 5.64 -6.48
C ALA A 68 5.36 5.17 -5.81
N ALA A 69 5.30 4.16 -4.95
CA ALA A 69 6.50 3.58 -4.34
C ALA A 69 7.38 2.86 -5.37
N VAL A 70 6.78 2.12 -6.31
CA VAL A 70 7.53 1.46 -7.41
C VAL A 70 8.20 2.51 -8.29
N ASP A 71 7.50 3.58 -8.66
CA ASP A 71 8.06 4.67 -9.46
C ASP A 71 9.19 5.42 -8.74
N ALA A 72 9.06 5.66 -7.43
CA ALA A 72 10.06 6.40 -6.65
C ALA A 72 11.29 5.56 -6.26
N PHE A 73 11.08 4.31 -5.86
CA PHE A 73 12.15 3.44 -5.35
C PHE A 73 12.68 2.47 -6.42
N GLY A 74 11.83 2.03 -7.35
CA GLY A 74 12.09 0.84 -8.15
C GLY A 74 11.86 -0.44 -7.33
N ALA A 75 11.38 -1.49 -7.99
CA ALA A 75 11.01 -2.74 -7.33
C ALA A 75 12.18 -3.40 -6.57
N ASP A 76 13.41 -3.22 -7.04
CA ASP A 76 14.63 -3.76 -6.40
C ASP A 76 14.97 -3.18 -5.04
N ARG A 77 14.27 -2.11 -4.63
CA ARG A 77 14.40 -1.48 -3.32
C ARG A 77 13.13 -1.56 -2.49
N LEU A 78 12.12 -2.27 -2.96
CA LEU A 78 10.92 -2.59 -2.22
C LEU A 78 11.02 -4.02 -1.66
N MET A 79 10.53 -4.22 -0.44
CA MET A 79 10.43 -5.56 0.16
C MET A 79 9.09 -5.72 0.90
N TRP A 80 8.48 -6.90 0.83
CA TRP A 80 7.30 -7.23 1.63
C TRP A 80 7.66 -7.61 3.07
N GLY A 81 6.74 -7.36 4.01
CA GLY A 81 6.73 -8.01 5.32
C GLY A 81 5.33 -8.09 5.92
N SER A 82 5.05 -9.16 6.66
CA SER A 82 3.68 -9.46 7.11
C SER A 82 3.15 -8.57 8.23
N ASP A 83 4.01 -8.08 9.13
CA ASP A 83 3.65 -7.50 10.44
C ASP A 83 3.10 -8.54 11.46
N PHE A 84 3.64 -9.77 11.45
CA PHE A 84 3.39 -10.74 12.52
C PHE A 84 3.91 -10.20 13.88
N PRO A 85 3.17 -10.38 15.00
CA PRO A 85 1.95 -11.20 15.15
C PRO A 85 0.64 -10.49 14.80
N PHE A 86 0.63 -9.16 14.64
CA PHE A 86 -0.60 -8.37 14.50
C PHE A 86 -1.42 -8.68 13.24
N VAL A 87 -0.74 -9.11 12.17
CA VAL A 87 -1.40 -9.56 10.93
C VAL A 87 -2.40 -10.69 11.16
N GLN A 88 -2.24 -11.50 12.21
CA GLN A 88 -3.16 -12.59 12.54
C GLN A 88 -4.58 -12.09 12.86
N LEU A 89 -4.70 -10.86 13.37
CA LEU A 89 -5.98 -10.24 13.67
C LEU A 89 -6.67 -9.67 12.41
N ASN A 90 -6.00 -9.70 11.26
CA ASN A 90 -6.42 -9.02 10.03
C ASN A 90 -6.27 -9.94 8.80
N GLY A 91 -6.74 -11.19 8.91
CA GLY A 91 -6.71 -12.19 7.81
C GLY A 91 -5.41 -13.01 7.70
N GLY A 92 -4.41 -12.73 8.54
CA GLY A 92 -3.20 -13.54 8.68
C GLY A 92 -2.17 -13.34 7.58
N GLN A 93 -1.07 -14.09 7.68
CA GLN A 93 0.08 -13.95 6.77
C GLN A 93 -0.30 -14.20 5.30
N LYS A 94 -1.20 -15.16 5.05
CA LYS A 94 -1.66 -15.50 3.69
C LYS A 94 -2.37 -14.30 3.04
N ALA A 95 -3.33 -13.67 3.73
CA ALA A 95 -4.03 -12.51 3.18
C ALA A 95 -3.08 -11.33 2.91
N SER A 96 -2.12 -11.08 3.82
CA SER A 96 -1.10 -10.03 3.63
C SER A 96 -0.20 -10.28 2.42
N LEU A 97 0.19 -11.55 2.18
CA LEU A 97 0.97 -11.92 1.01
C LEU A 97 0.16 -11.79 -0.30
N GLU A 98 -1.09 -12.25 -0.29
CA GLU A 98 -1.98 -12.14 -1.46
C GLU A 98 -2.29 -10.68 -1.83
N ALA A 99 -2.43 -9.79 -0.85
CA ALA A 99 -2.59 -8.35 -1.11
C ALA A 99 -1.41 -7.80 -1.93
N VAL A 100 -0.17 -8.10 -1.54
CA VAL A 100 1.03 -7.62 -2.25
C VAL A 100 1.23 -8.30 -3.60
N ARG A 101 0.88 -9.58 -3.74
CA ARG A 101 0.79 -10.24 -5.04
C ARG A 101 -0.22 -9.55 -5.96
N GLY A 102 -1.37 -9.16 -5.40
CA GLY A 102 -2.39 -8.38 -6.10
C GLY A 102 -1.84 -7.05 -6.61
N PHE A 103 -1.15 -6.29 -5.76
CA PHE A 103 -0.60 -4.98 -6.14
C PHE A 103 0.46 -5.08 -7.25
N SER A 104 1.30 -6.12 -7.18
CA SER A 104 2.43 -6.32 -8.08
C SER A 104 2.14 -7.17 -9.31
N ARG A 105 0.89 -7.62 -9.52
CA ARG A 105 0.50 -8.58 -10.55
C ARG A 105 0.89 -8.18 -11.98
N ASN A 106 0.92 -6.87 -12.26
CA ASN A 106 1.24 -6.32 -13.58
C ASN A 106 2.73 -6.01 -13.75
N LEU A 107 3.54 -6.13 -12.70
CA LEU A 107 4.98 -5.94 -12.80
C LEU A 107 5.65 -7.15 -13.46
N PRO A 108 6.81 -6.96 -14.13
CA PRO A 108 7.61 -8.07 -14.62
C PRO A 108 7.93 -9.08 -13.51
N LYS A 109 8.04 -10.36 -13.85
CA LYS A 109 8.30 -11.43 -12.88
C LYS A 109 9.52 -11.16 -12.00
N ALA A 110 10.62 -10.65 -12.58
CA ALA A 110 11.82 -10.27 -11.83
C ALA A 110 11.56 -9.19 -10.75
N ALA A 111 10.69 -8.21 -11.04
CA ALA A 111 10.31 -7.17 -10.09
C ALA A 111 9.43 -7.74 -8.96
N GLN A 112 8.53 -8.67 -9.27
CA GLN A 112 7.76 -9.39 -8.26
C GLN A 112 8.68 -10.22 -7.35
N ASP A 113 9.66 -10.91 -7.91
CA ASP A 113 10.61 -11.74 -7.16
C ASP A 113 11.55 -10.90 -6.27
N ALA A 114 11.97 -9.72 -6.76
CA ALA A 114 12.67 -8.74 -5.94
C ALA A 114 11.82 -8.34 -4.73
N LEU A 115 10.57 -7.92 -4.96
CA LEU A 115 9.65 -7.47 -3.91
C LEU A 115 9.36 -8.54 -2.86
N LEU A 116 9.11 -9.78 -3.29
CA LEU A 116 8.67 -10.89 -2.43
C LEU A 116 9.81 -11.58 -1.68
N GLY A 117 11.07 -11.15 -1.87
CA GLY A 117 12.17 -11.61 -1.04
C GLY A 117 13.57 -11.32 -1.60
N GLY A 118 13.72 -11.10 -2.91
CA GLY A 118 15.01 -10.82 -3.52
C GLY A 118 15.69 -9.57 -2.95
N THR A 119 14.94 -8.49 -2.74
CA THR A 119 15.42 -7.26 -2.12
C THR A 119 15.91 -7.51 -0.69
N ALA A 120 15.13 -8.23 0.13
CA ALA A 120 15.50 -8.54 1.50
C ALA A 120 16.77 -9.42 1.56
N ARG A 121 16.88 -10.43 0.68
CA ARG A 121 18.08 -11.27 0.58
C ARG A 121 19.34 -10.45 0.31
N ARG A 122 19.29 -9.56 -0.69
CA ARG A 122 20.43 -8.69 -1.04
C ARG A 122 20.77 -7.71 0.07
N LEU A 123 19.76 -7.03 0.63
CA LEU A 123 19.94 -6.00 1.65
C LEU A 123 20.51 -6.56 2.95
N PHE A 124 19.97 -7.68 3.43
CA PHE A 124 20.38 -8.30 4.69
C PHE A 124 21.43 -9.38 4.53
N ARG A 125 21.92 -9.62 3.30
CA ARG A 125 22.94 -10.64 2.98
C ARG A 125 22.53 -12.04 3.48
N LEU A 126 21.27 -12.41 3.22
CA LEU A 126 20.74 -13.71 3.58
C LEU A 126 21.29 -14.79 2.62
N PRO A 127 21.51 -16.03 3.11
CA PRO A 127 21.97 -17.14 2.29
C PRO A 127 20.96 -17.53 1.21
#